data_AF-A0A0W0ULC4-F1
#
_entry.id   AF-A0A0W0ULC4-F1
#
_cell.length_a   1.000
_cell.length_b   1.000
_cell.length_c   1.000
_cell.angle_alpha   90.00
_cell.angle_beta   90.00
_cell.angle_gamma   90.00
#
_symmetry.space_group_name_H-M   'P 1'
#
loop_
_entity.id
_entity.type
_entity.pdbx_description
1 polymer ?
#
loop_
_entity_poly.entity_id
_entity_poly.type
_entity_poly.pdbx_seq_one_letter_code
_entity_poly.pdbx_strand_id
1 'polypeptide(L)'
;MTNIAAIRWLTQGPYKPPLIQYMLLDQHLEYLIYPKEVAVTNLKQNIYQIVDHIEKFSKNRALKVRYKSINRSYGAHRHDSEKFHILINRILAKKNLLEPNSRTVSLLKKEDLAFFKNALYLLDIDCKTRGHAFIAHLWTIGLKATKKQISAAIKKIWKARQGIQRMNKNSTIKFAEFYTHINFYTEHPSNKYYC
;
A
#
# COMPACT_ATOMS: atom_id res chain seq x y z
N MET A 1 -4.82 -0.10 19.68
CA MET A 1 -4.58 0.65 18.42
C MET A 1 -3.39 0.02 17.72
N THR A 2 -3.37 -0.05 16.38
CA THR A 2 -2.47 -0.96 15.66
C THR A 2 -1.83 -0.27 14.48
N ASN A 3 -0.49 -0.30 14.43
CA ASN A 3 0.30 0.16 13.30
C ASN A 3 0.15 -0.82 12.13
N ILE A 4 0.31 -0.32 10.90
CA ILE A 4 0.12 -1.11 9.69
C ILE A 4 1.35 -0.98 8.81
N ALA A 5 2.09 -2.07 8.65
CA ALA A 5 3.14 -2.18 7.65
C ALA A 5 2.55 -2.71 6.34
N ALA A 6 3.00 -2.15 5.22
CA ALA A 6 2.72 -2.66 3.89
C ALA A 6 4.03 -3.01 3.20
N ILE A 7 4.13 -4.21 2.61
CA ILE A 7 5.31 -4.69 1.88
C ILE A 7 4.88 -5.19 0.50
N ARG A 8 5.57 -4.78 -0.56
CA ARG A 8 5.29 -5.20 -1.94
C ARG A 8 6.55 -5.74 -2.59
N TRP A 9 6.45 -6.97 -3.09
CA TRP A 9 7.42 -7.53 -4.03
C TRP A 9 7.13 -7.03 -5.44
N LEU A 10 8.16 -6.50 -6.12
CA LEU A 10 8.08 -6.04 -7.50
C LEU A 10 9.20 -6.66 -8.32
N THR A 11 8.84 -7.58 -9.23
CA THR A 11 9.76 -8.09 -10.24
C THR A 11 10.08 -7.01 -11.25
N GLN A 12 11.34 -6.89 -11.64
CA GLN A 12 11.78 -6.01 -12.72
C GLN A 12 12.13 -6.80 -13.99
N GLY A 13 12.46 -6.08 -15.07
CA GLY A 13 12.93 -6.67 -16.33
C GLY A 13 14.22 -7.50 -16.17
N PRO A 14 14.64 -8.21 -17.23
CA PRO A 14 15.65 -9.28 -17.17
C PRO A 14 16.99 -8.87 -16.54
N TYR A 15 17.40 -7.61 -16.71
CA TYR A 15 18.70 -7.11 -16.25
C TYR A 15 18.64 -6.30 -14.95
N LYS A 16 17.49 -6.24 -14.29
CA LYS A 16 17.31 -5.45 -13.07
C LYS A 16 16.93 -6.36 -11.90
N PRO A 17 17.53 -6.16 -10.71
CA PRO A 17 17.13 -6.92 -9.53
C PRO A 17 15.67 -6.58 -9.18
N PRO A 18 14.92 -7.52 -8.57
CA PRO A 18 13.62 -7.22 -7.99
C PRO A 18 13.73 -6.09 -6.94
N LEU A 19 12.61 -5.41 -6.69
CA LEU A 19 12.47 -4.44 -5.61
C LEU A 19 11.57 -4.97 -4.51
N ILE A 20 11.89 -4.61 -3.27
CA ILE A 20 10.94 -4.64 -2.16
C ILE A 20 10.56 -3.20 -1.85
N GLN A 21 9.29 -2.89 -1.95
CA GLN A 21 8.73 -1.60 -1.56
C GLN A 21 8.04 -1.75 -0.22
N TYR A 22 8.17 -0.78 0.68
CA TYR A 22 7.51 -0.87 1.98
C TYR A 22 7.23 0.50 2.59
N MET A 23 6.29 0.53 3.53
CA MET A 23 5.99 1.68 4.39
C MET A 23 5.44 1.20 5.74
N LEU A 24 5.42 2.10 6.71
CA LEU A 24 4.78 1.89 8.01
C LEU A 24 3.87 3.07 8.33
N LEU A 25 2.60 2.76 8.57
CA LEU A 25 1.59 3.69 9.03
C LEU A 25 1.32 3.49 10.52
N ASP A 26 1.08 4.57 11.24
CA ASP A 26 0.54 4.49 12.58
C ASP A 26 -0.98 4.24 12.57
N GLN A 27 -1.59 4.24 13.75
CA GLN A 27 -3.04 4.08 13.92
C GLN A 27 -3.89 5.24 13.33
N HIS A 28 -3.29 6.41 13.12
CA HIS A 28 -3.91 7.60 12.51
C HIS A 28 -3.60 7.68 11.01
N LEU A 29 -2.97 6.65 10.44
CA LEU A 29 -2.55 6.58 9.04
C LEU A 29 -1.49 7.63 8.69
N GLU A 30 -0.71 8.07 9.66
CA GLU A 30 0.49 8.88 9.46
C GLU A 30 1.71 8.00 9.21
N TYR A 31 2.65 8.48 8.40
CA TYR A 31 3.87 7.73 8.09
C TYR A 31 4.83 7.72 9.30
N LEU A 32 5.05 6.53 9.86
CA LEU A 32 6.21 6.28 10.73
C LEU A 32 7.44 5.94 9.90
N ILE A 33 7.24 5.26 8.77
CA ILE A 33 8.23 5.07 7.72
C ILE A 33 7.58 5.50 6.41
N TYR A 34 8.06 6.61 5.85
CA TYR A 34 7.67 7.06 4.52
C TYR A 34 7.97 5.95 3.48
N PRO A 35 7.16 5.80 2.41
CA PRO A 35 7.38 4.80 1.38
C PRO A 35 8.82 4.74 0.85
N LYS A 36 9.39 3.54 0.84
CA LYS A 36 10.77 3.26 0.39
C LYS A 36 10.80 2.08 -0.57
N GLU A 37 11.82 2.07 -1.43
CA GLU A 37 12.15 0.95 -2.32
C GLU A 37 13.56 0.45 -2.02
N VAL A 38 13.75 -0.87 -2.04
CA VAL A 38 15.03 -1.52 -1.81
C VAL A 38 15.29 -2.49 -2.95
N ALA A 39 16.40 -2.28 -3.67
CA ALA A 39 16.88 -3.24 -4.65
C ALA A 39 17.39 -4.50 -3.96
N VAL A 40 16.96 -5.67 -4.45
CA VAL A 40 17.27 -6.95 -3.83
C VAL A 40 18.63 -7.43 -4.29
N THR A 41 19.60 -7.41 -3.38
CA THR A 41 20.94 -7.99 -3.57
C THR A 41 21.08 -9.31 -2.80
N ASN A 42 20.48 -9.39 -1.61
CA ASN A 42 20.38 -10.59 -0.80
C ASN A 42 19.00 -10.68 -0.17
N LEU A 43 18.13 -11.49 -0.76
CA LEU A 43 16.72 -11.58 -0.39
C LEU A 43 16.50 -11.81 1.12
N LYS A 44 17.29 -12.70 1.74
CA LYS A 44 17.17 -13.01 3.17
C LYS A 44 17.52 -11.78 4.01
N GLN A 45 18.71 -11.22 3.80
CA GLN A 45 19.18 -10.07 4.54
C GLN A 45 18.27 -8.85 4.35
N ASN A 46 17.84 -8.58 3.11
CA ASN A 46 16.97 -7.45 2.80
C ASN A 46 15.61 -7.56 3.51
N ILE A 47 14.99 -8.75 3.55
CA ILE A 47 13.70 -8.91 4.26
C ILE A 47 13.90 -8.76 5.78
N TYR A 48 14.95 -9.35 6.36
CA TYR A 48 15.23 -9.19 7.79
C TYR A 48 15.43 -7.72 8.15
N GLN A 49 16.26 -6.99 7.41
CA GLN A 49 16.48 -5.56 7.61
C GLN A 49 15.19 -4.75 7.52
N ILE A 50 14.31 -5.05 6.55
CA ILE A 50 13.03 -4.37 6.40
C ILE A 50 12.12 -4.63 7.60
N VAL A 51 12.01 -5.88 8.05
CA VAL A 51 11.15 -6.25 9.18
C VAL A 51 11.68 -5.65 10.49
N ASP A 52 12.98 -5.73 10.75
CA ASP A 52 13.59 -5.16 11.95
C ASP A 52 13.47 -3.62 11.94
N HIS A 53 13.61 -2.98 10.78
CA HIS A 53 13.37 -1.55 10.63
C HIS A 53 11.91 -1.18 10.94
N ILE A 54 10.94 -1.95 10.46
CA ILE A 54 9.51 -1.76 10.78
C ILE A 54 9.27 -1.90 12.28
N GLU A 55 9.79 -2.94 12.91
CA GLU A 55 9.61 -3.17 14.36
C GLU A 55 10.23 -2.05 15.19
N LYS A 56 11.44 -1.61 14.84
CA LYS A 56 12.11 -0.47 15.49
C LYS A 56 11.23 0.78 15.47
N PHE A 57 10.64 1.12 14.33
CA PHE A 57 9.76 2.29 14.21
C PHE A 57 8.37 2.08 14.81
N SER A 58 7.93 0.83 15.01
CA SER A 58 6.65 0.52 15.65
C SER A 58 6.66 0.74 17.18
N LYS A 59 7.84 0.91 17.81
CA LYS A 59 8.00 1.25 19.23
C LYS A 59 7.12 0.42 20.18
N ASN A 60 7.13 -0.91 20.01
CA ASN A 60 6.35 -1.88 20.80
C ASN A 60 4.82 -1.75 20.70
N ARG A 61 4.28 -0.93 19.79
CA ARG A 61 2.84 -0.94 19.50
C ARG A 61 2.47 -2.17 18.69
N ALA A 62 1.22 -2.63 18.87
CA ALA A 62 0.65 -3.70 18.07
C ALA A 62 0.86 -3.40 16.58
N LEU A 63 1.35 -4.39 15.84
CA LEU A 63 1.78 -4.25 14.46
C LEU A 63 1.06 -5.27 13.59
N LYS A 64 0.44 -4.79 12.50
CA LYS A 64 -0.09 -5.63 11.42
C LYS A 64 0.79 -5.52 10.21
N VAL A 65 1.35 -6.64 9.77
CA VAL A 65 2.11 -6.70 8.52
C VAL A 65 1.23 -7.24 7.41
N ARG A 66 1.06 -6.43 6.37
CA ARG A 66 0.36 -6.79 5.14
C ARG A 66 1.34 -6.81 3.99
N TYR A 67 1.22 -7.79 3.11
CA TYR A 67 2.17 -7.91 2.01
C TYR A 67 1.53 -8.38 0.70
N LYS A 68 2.14 -8.02 -0.43
CA LYS A 68 1.82 -8.56 -1.75
C LYS A 68 3.02 -9.31 -2.29
N SER A 69 2.84 -10.61 -2.51
CA SER A 69 3.67 -11.43 -3.38
C SER A 69 2.94 -11.73 -4.70
N ILE A 70 3.68 -11.91 -5.79
CA ILE A 70 3.12 -12.33 -7.08
C ILE A 70 2.88 -13.85 -7.05
N ASN A 71 1.67 -14.35 -7.36
CA ASN A 71 1.43 -15.79 -7.57
C ASN A 71 0.72 -16.06 -8.90
N ARG A 72 1.09 -17.22 -9.49
CA ARG A 72 0.47 -18.12 -10.49
C ARG A 72 -0.21 -17.57 -11.76
N SER A 73 -0.87 -16.41 -11.74
CA SER A 73 -1.68 -15.97 -12.90
C SER A 73 -0.88 -15.26 -14.01
N TYR A 74 0.42 -15.05 -13.81
CA TYR A 74 1.36 -14.69 -14.87
C TYR A 74 2.30 -15.90 -15.02
N GLY A 75 2.28 -16.53 -16.19
CA GLY A 75 2.82 -17.88 -16.46
C GLY A 75 4.18 -18.19 -15.85
N ALA A 76 4.34 -19.45 -15.45
CA ALA A 76 5.52 -20.11 -14.87
C ALA A 76 6.25 -19.29 -13.78
N HIS A 77 6.29 -19.81 -12.55
CA HIS A 77 6.92 -19.13 -11.43
C HIS A 77 8.31 -18.59 -11.78
N ARG A 78 8.50 -17.27 -11.70
CA ARG A 78 9.82 -16.75 -11.39
C ARG A 78 10.17 -17.24 -9.98
N HIS A 79 11.21 -18.05 -9.90
CA HIS A 79 11.69 -18.69 -8.67
C HIS A 79 11.96 -17.68 -7.53
N ASP A 80 12.33 -16.45 -7.87
CA ASP A 80 12.55 -15.35 -6.92
C ASP A 80 11.29 -14.96 -6.13
N SER A 81 10.12 -14.97 -6.76
CA SER A 81 8.85 -14.50 -6.20
C SER A 81 8.27 -15.53 -5.23
N GLU A 82 8.47 -16.81 -5.54
CA GLU A 82 8.17 -17.92 -4.63
C GLU A 82 9.09 -17.90 -3.42
N LYS A 83 10.41 -17.72 -3.62
CA LYS A 83 11.37 -17.55 -2.53
C LYS A 83 10.98 -16.39 -1.61
N PHE A 84 10.59 -15.24 -2.15
CA PHE A 84 10.10 -14.11 -1.36
C PHE A 84 8.88 -14.52 -0.53
N HIS A 85 7.89 -15.16 -1.15
CA HIS A 85 6.64 -15.55 -0.48
C HIS A 85 6.87 -16.52 0.68
N ILE A 86 7.68 -17.55 0.48
CA ILE A 86 8.01 -18.52 1.53
C ILE A 86 8.76 -17.83 2.67
N LEU A 87 9.75 -17.01 2.33
CA LEU A 87 10.61 -16.37 3.32
C LEU A 87 9.88 -15.33 4.16
N ILE A 88 9.07 -14.46 3.56
CA ILE A 88 8.31 -13.46 4.32
C ILE A 88 7.32 -14.13 5.28
N ASN A 89 6.62 -15.18 4.83
CA ASN A 89 5.73 -15.95 5.72
C ASN A 89 6.48 -16.56 6.89
N ARG A 90 7.64 -17.20 6.65
CA ARG A 90 8.46 -17.80 7.70
C ARG A 90 8.91 -16.75 8.73
N ILE A 91 9.36 -15.59 8.26
CA ILE A 91 9.82 -14.50 9.15
C ILE A 91 8.66 -13.93 9.96
N LEU A 92 7.52 -13.64 9.32
CA LEU A 92 6.35 -13.13 10.02
C LEU A 92 5.78 -14.13 11.02
N ALA A 93 5.75 -15.42 10.69
CA ALA A 93 5.32 -16.47 11.61
C ALA A 93 6.24 -16.55 12.82
N LYS A 94 7.57 -16.55 12.61
CA LYS A 94 8.56 -16.58 13.70
C LYS A 94 8.43 -15.38 14.65
N LYS A 95 8.02 -14.22 14.15
CA LYS A 95 7.83 -12.99 14.92
C LYS A 95 6.40 -12.82 15.46
N ASN A 96 5.51 -13.80 15.29
CA ASN A 96 4.08 -13.69 15.65
C ASN A 96 3.35 -12.51 14.97
N LEU A 97 3.79 -12.12 13.77
CA LEU A 97 3.22 -11.03 12.96
C LEU A 97 2.38 -11.54 11.77
N LEU A 98 2.35 -12.86 11.57
CA LEU A 98 1.56 -13.48 10.50
C LEU A 98 0.10 -13.61 10.94
N GLU A 99 -0.77 -12.80 10.35
CA GLU A 99 -2.22 -12.89 10.55
C GLU A 99 -2.90 -13.64 9.38
N PRO A 100 -4.08 -14.24 9.62
CA PRO A 100 -4.95 -14.64 8.54
C PRO A 100 -5.20 -13.47 7.57
N ASN A 101 -5.12 -13.76 6.28
CA ASN A 101 -5.25 -12.75 5.23
C ASN A 101 -4.17 -11.64 5.26
N SER A 102 -3.01 -11.78 5.91
CA SER A 102 -1.90 -10.79 5.79
C SER A 102 -1.50 -10.52 4.34
N ARG A 103 -1.69 -11.52 3.47
CA ARG A 103 -1.42 -11.41 2.04
C ARG A 103 -2.54 -10.70 1.29
N THR A 104 -2.19 -9.67 0.53
CA THR A 104 -3.04 -9.09 -0.52
C THR A 104 -2.96 -9.98 -1.77
N VAL A 105 -4.09 -10.48 -2.24
CA VAL A 105 -4.14 -11.41 -3.39
C VAL A 105 -3.95 -10.66 -4.71
N SER A 106 -4.67 -9.57 -4.91
CA SER A 106 -4.64 -8.75 -6.12
C SER A 106 -4.52 -7.27 -5.78
N LEU A 107 -3.86 -6.52 -6.66
CA LEU A 107 -3.84 -5.07 -6.61
C LEU A 107 -5.01 -4.52 -7.44
N LEU A 108 -5.34 -3.26 -7.22
CA LEU A 108 -6.34 -2.54 -8.02
C LEU A 108 -5.92 -2.53 -9.50
N LYS A 109 -6.92 -2.70 -10.38
CA LYS A 109 -6.73 -2.59 -11.85
C LYS A 109 -6.65 -1.11 -12.24
N LYS A 110 -6.33 -0.84 -13.52
CA LYS A 110 -6.00 0.51 -14.03
C LYS A 110 -6.98 1.60 -13.58
N GLU A 111 -8.29 1.40 -13.81
CA GLU A 111 -9.34 2.36 -13.48
C GLU A 111 -9.48 2.57 -11.97
N ASP A 112 -9.66 1.47 -11.21
CA ASP A 112 -9.76 1.53 -9.74
C ASP A 112 -8.50 2.16 -9.10
N LEU A 113 -7.32 1.88 -9.65
CA LEU A 113 -6.05 2.44 -9.20
C LEU A 113 -5.95 3.93 -9.51
N ALA A 114 -6.40 4.36 -10.69
CA ALA A 114 -6.45 5.78 -11.05
C ALA A 114 -7.39 6.54 -10.11
N PHE A 115 -8.59 6.00 -9.88
CA PHE A 115 -9.54 6.53 -8.90
C PHE A 115 -8.91 6.62 -7.50
N PHE A 116 -8.24 5.56 -7.04
CA PHE A 116 -7.57 5.56 -5.74
C PHE A 116 -6.45 6.60 -5.65
N LYS A 117 -5.62 6.74 -6.70
CA LYS A 117 -4.56 7.75 -6.76
C LYS A 117 -5.10 9.17 -6.67
N ASN A 118 -6.22 9.45 -7.36
CA ASN A 118 -6.88 10.74 -7.27
C ASN A 118 -7.38 11.01 -5.84
N ALA A 119 -8.00 10.01 -5.21
CA ALA A 119 -8.43 10.13 -3.83
C ALA A 119 -7.27 10.42 -2.87
N LEU A 120 -6.15 9.70 -3.01
CA LEU A 120 -4.95 9.92 -2.21
C LEU A 120 -4.37 11.33 -2.43
N TYR A 121 -4.33 11.80 -3.68
CA TYR A 121 -3.85 13.14 -4.00
C TYR A 121 -4.69 14.24 -3.34
N LEU A 122 -6.01 14.12 -3.35
CA LEU A 122 -6.92 15.05 -2.66
C LEU A 122 -6.84 14.95 -1.12
N LEU A 123 -6.15 13.94 -0.59
CA LEU A 123 -5.92 13.71 0.84
C LEU A 123 -4.46 14.03 1.23
N ASP A 124 -3.78 14.85 0.42
CA ASP A 124 -2.39 15.28 0.58
C ASP A 124 -1.39 14.12 0.68
N ILE A 125 -1.69 13.02 -0.02
CA ILE A 125 -0.77 11.89 -0.18
C ILE A 125 -0.23 11.93 -1.61
N ASP A 126 1.00 12.41 -1.75
CA ASP A 126 1.66 12.45 -3.04
C ASP A 126 1.91 11.04 -3.57
N CYS A 127 1.20 10.72 -4.64
CA CYS A 127 1.37 9.49 -5.43
C CYS A 127 1.36 9.78 -6.93
N LYS A 128 1.38 11.06 -7.32
CA LYS A 128 1.32 11.55 -8.71
C LYS A 128 2.68 12.05 -9.20
N THR A 129 3.56 12.47 -8.30
CA THR A 129 4.94 12.80 -8.65
C THR A 129 5.64 11.62 -9.32
N ARG A 130 6.50 11.90 -10.29
CA ARG A 130 7.29 10.88 -10.99
C ARG A 130 8.07 10.05 -9.98
N GLY A 131 7.92 8.73 -10.06
CA GLY A 131 8.55 7.80 -9.12
C GLY A 131 7.70 7.47 -7.89
N HIS A 132 6.61 8.20 -7.59
CA HIS A 132 5.77 7.96 -6.40
C HIS A 132 4.52 7.10 -6.67
N ALA A 133 4.33 6.64 -7.91
CA ALA A 133 3.17 5.84 -8.28
C ALA A 133 3.01 4.54 -7.45
N PHE A 134 4.11 4.02 -6.88
CA PHE A 134 4.09 2.82 -6.05
C PHE A 134 3.49 3.06 -4.66
N ILE A 135 3.46 4.30 -4.18
CA ILE A 135 2.87 4.67 -2.89
C ILE A 135 1.41 4.22 -2.83
N ALA A 136 0.64 4.45 -3.91
CA ALA A 136 -0.74 3.99 -4.02
C ALA A 136 -0.88 2.47 -3.87
N HIS A 137 0.09 1.69 -4.37
CA HIS A 137 0.09 0.24 -4.18
C HIS A 137 0.35 -0.15 -2.73
N LEU A 138 1.25 0.54 -2.03
CA LEU A 138 1.50 0.29 -0.61
C LEU A 138 0.27 0.65 0.24
N TRP A 139 -0.42 1.77 -0.04
CA TRP A 139 -1.70 2.10 0.59
C TRP A 139 -2.77 1.05 0.31
N THR A 140 -2.84 0.55 -0.92
CA THR A 140 -3.76 -0.53 -1.30
C THR A 140 -3.52 -1.78 -0.45
N ILE A 141 -2.26 -2.16 -0.27
CA ILE A 141 -1.86 -3.33 0.53
C ILE A 141 -2.15 -3.08 2.01
N GLY A 142 -1.67 -1.95 2.55
CA GLY A 142 -1.82 -1.56 3.94
C GLY A 142 -3.28 -1.48 4.36
N LEU A 143 -4.17 -0.98 3.50
CA LEU A 143 -5.60 -0.89 3.81
C LEU A 143 -6.43 -2.08 3.32
N LYS A 144 -5.85 -3.02 2.56
CA LYS A 144 -6.60 -4.08 1.84
C LYS A 144 -7.70 -3.47 0.95
N ALA A 145 -7.37 -2.39 0.25
CA ALA A 145 -8.28 -1.72 -0.68
C ALA A 145 -8.47 -2.57 -1.94
N THR A 146 -9.38 -3.53 -1.91
CA THR A 146 -9.81 -4.25 -3.12
C THR A 146 -10.90 -3.45 -3.85
N LYS A 147 -11.29 -3.84 -5.06
CA LYS A 147 -12.40 -3.19 -5.80
C LYS A 147 -13.65 -2.99 -4.94
N LYS A 148 -14.01 -4.00 -4.11
CA LYS A 148 -15.18 -3.92 -3.21
C LYS A 148 -14.95 -3.05 -1.97
N GLN A 149 -13.70 -2.78 -1.60
CA GLN A 149 -13.31 -2.14 -0.34
C GLN A 149 -12.67 -0.76 -0.55
N ILE A 150 -12.50 -0.33 -1.81
CA ILE A 150 -11.82 0.92 -2.16
C ILE A 150 -12.50 2.15 -1.53
N SER A 151 -13.82 2.23 -1.62
CA SER A 151 -14.60 3.32 -1.02
C SER A 151 -14.43 3.36 0.51
N ALA A 152 -14.48 2.19 1.16
CA ALA A 152 -14.26 2.07 2.60
C ALA A 152 -12.83 2.48 3.01
N ALA A 153 -11.82 2.12 2.21
CA ALA A 153 -10.44 2.52 2.42
C ALA A 153 -10.28 4.05 2.30
N ILE A 154 -10.83 4.66 1.25
CA ILE A 154 -10.82 6.11 1.05
C ILE A 154 -11.50 6.83 2.22
N LYS A 155 -12.70 6.38 2.61
CA LYS A 155 -13.42 6.93 3.77
C LYS A 155 -12.60 6.84 5.05
N LYS A 156 -11.88 5.74 5.25
CA LYS A 156 -11.01 5.56 6.42
C LYS A 156 -9.87 6.58 6.44
N ILE A 157 -9.20 6.81 5.30
CA ILE A 157 -8.14 7.82 5.19
C ILE A 157 -8.72 9.23 5.43
N TRP A 158 -9.82 9.56 4.76
CA TRP A 158 -10.49 10.85 4.91
C TRP A 158 -10.86 11.13 6.36
N LYS A 159 -11.48 10.17 7.05
CA LYS A 159 -11.80 10.29 8.48
C LYS A 159 -10.55 10.55 9.33
N ALA A 160 -9.47 9.84 9.05
CA ALA A 160 -8.22 10.00 9.80
C ALA A 160 -7.62 11.41 9.60
N ARG A 161 -7.56 11.89 8.35
CA ARG A 161 -7.10 13.25 8.02
C ARG A 161 -7.94 14.37 8.67
N GLN A 162 -9.23 14.12 8.86
CA GLN A 162 -10.15 15.07 9.49
C GLN A 162 -10.26 14.90 11.02
N GLY A 163 -9.53 13.96 11.63
CA GLY A 163 -9.65 13.66 13.06
C GLY A 163 -11.01 13.07 13.48
N ILE A 164 -11.78 12.51 12.54
CA ILE A 164 -13.15 12.04 12.76
C ILE A 164 -13.17 10.57 13.17
N GLN A 165 -13.64 10.28 14.40
CA GLN A 165 -13.83 8.90 14.86
C GLN A 165 -15.17 8.29 14.39
N ARG A 166 -16.27 9.05 14.45
CA ARG A 166 -17.62 8.62 14.02
C ARG A 166 -18.23 9.63 13.06
N MET A 167 -18.90 9.12 12.01
CA MET A 167 -19.59 9.98 11.05
C MET A 167 -20.88 10.52 11.67
N ASN A 168 -21.04 11.83 11.67
CA ASN A 168 -22.31 12.52 11.88
C ASN A 168 -22.90 12.96 10.51
N LYS A 169 -24.10 13.56 10.53
CA LYS A 169 -24.78 14.03 9.30
C LYS A 169 -23.89 14.98 8.48
N ASN A 170 -23.28 15.98 9.13
CA ASN A 170 -22.41 16.96 8.49
C ASN A 170 -21.18 16.31 7.82
N SER A 171 -20.43 15.48 8.55
CA SER A 171 -19.29 14.75 7.99
C SER A 171 -19.67 13.80 6.86
N THR A 172 -20.90 13.26 6.88
CA THR A 172 -21.39 12.39 5.81
C THR A 172 -21.63 13.17 4.54
N ILE A 173 -22.21 14.38 4.65
CA ILE A 173 -22.38 15.31 3.53
C ILE A 173 -21.00 15.70 2.97
N LYS A 174 -20.08 16.16 3.84
CA LYS A 174 -18.71 16.53 3.43
C LYS A 174 -17.94 15.38 2.79
N PHE A 175 -18.11 14.15 3.28
CA PHE A 175 -17.50 12.99 2.64
C PHE A 175 -18.10 12.72 1.27
N ALA A 176 -19.42 12.86 1.11
CA ALA A 176 -20.08 12.69 -0.19
C ALA A 176 -19.57 13.73 -1.20
N GLU A 177 -19.47 15.00 -0.80
CA GLU A 177 -18.88 16.08 -1.60
C GLU A 177 -17.42 15.78 -1.98
N PHE A 178 -16.59 15.38 -1.02
CA PHE A 178 -15.22 14.94 -1.31
C PHE A 178 -15.20 13.78 -2.32
N TYR A 179 -16.08 12.79 -2.14
CA TYR A 179 -16.10 11.58 -2.96
C TYR A 179 -16.52 11.85 -4.40
N THR A 180 -17.43 12.78 -4.65
CA THR A 180 -17.82 13.18 -6.02
C THR A 180 -16.66 13.86 -6.75
N HIS A 181 -15.84 14.66 -6.06
CA HIS A 181 -14.65 15.29 -6.66
C HIS A 181 -13.60 14.29 -7.14
N ILE A 182 -13.52 13.08 -6.57
CA ILE A 182 -12.54 12.06 -7.02
C ILE A 182 -12.81 11.66 -8.48
N ASN A 183 -14.09 11.52 -8.87
CA ASN A 183 -14.50 11.10 -10.20
C ASN A 183 -14.27 12.18 -11.27
N PHE A 184 -14.38 13.45 -10.89
CA PHE A 184 -14.08 14.57 -11.80
C PHE A 184 -12.63 14.49 -12.34
N TYR A 185 -11.69 14.04 -11.51
CA TYR A 185 -10.29 13.82 -11.92
C TYR A 185 -10.05 12.50 -12.66
N THR A 186 -11.04 11.60 -12.79
CA THR A 186 -10.91 10.37 -13.60
C THR A 186 -11.35 10.56 -15.04
N GLU A 187 -12.25 11.50 -15.32
CA GLU A 187 -12.76 11.80 -16.68
C GLU A 187 -11.84 12.74 -17.47
N HIS A 188 -10.79 13.29 -16.86
CA HIS A 188 -9.78 14.10 -17.53
C HIS A 188 -8.36 13.53 -17.43
N PRO A 189 -7.97 12.65 -18.37
CA PRO A 189 -6.58 12.46 -18.77
C PRO A 189 -6.39 12.94 -20.22
N SER A 190 -6.67 14.20 -20.51
CA SER A 190 -6.32 14.77 -21.81
C SER A 190 -5.97 16.25 -21.70
N ASN A 191 -4.78 16.54 -21.19
CA ASN A 191 -3.99 17.58 -21.82
C ASN A 191 -2.64 16.98 -22.19
N LYS A 192 -2.58 16.54 -23.45
CA LYS A 192 -1.38 16.70 -24.28
C LYS A 192 -0.93 18.16 -24.15
N TYR A 193 0.00 18.44 -23.24
CA TYR A 193 0.87 19.58 -23.44
C TYR A 193 1.96 19.09 -24.38
N TYR A 194 1.73 19.31 -25.68
CA TYR A 194 2.82 19.43 -26.63
C TYR A 194 3.60 20.70 -26.24
N CYS A 195 4.89 20.54 -25.99
CA CYS A 195 5.91 21.52 -26.30
C CYS A 195 6.99 20.77 -27.07
#